data_AF-A0A1R1C4B0-F1
#
_entry.id   AF-A0A1R1C4B0-F1
#
_cell.length_a   1.000
_cell.length_b   1.000
_cell.length_c   1.000
_cell.angle_alpha   90.00
_cell.angle_beta   90.00
_cell.angle_gamma   90.00
#
_symmetry.space_group_name_H-M   'P 1'
#
loop_
_entity.id
_entity.type
_entity.pdbx_description
1 polymer ?
#
loop_
_entity_poly.entity_id
_entity_poly.type
_entity_poly.pdbx_seq_one_letter_code
_entity_poly.pdbx_strand_id
1 'polypeptide(L)'
;MIDAQGNGLVFLLCVPRSGSSLSTVMLQNHSRIFATQEMWFLMSLVDLPKTDSRAYGGSSIMRQFYNAMVSEDVFEKACRSFALEIYNGFLEGSGADFIVDKSPRYYYMLEWLDRLFPQSKRIHLQRNPLAIAASFKKVNRHTGEGFDLTHNLQSNKLNMKAVDLTLGMLRLNDYFAEPHANAHELQYEQLVARPQEELEKLCAFLGIRYEQGMEQYGQFLDSAKSDMFYSMGVGDPFLSSHQEAHQDSVNNWKNILDPQEVELYCRVMGADLFHRMGYSEQLAEAEQWTGVRYEASPDQEVIDRITHQLTVATGCQWQQQYRLQPADSVVRDSLANRNDPVGEEKEKTDPTLAALATIRQLQAALRAADHRLERGYSERERLKVQLASAQSKIQRIKSWVPFGHQISAWASQRKILRGGKS
;
A
#
# COMPACT_ATOMS: atom_id res chain seq x y z
N MET A 1 -20.62 -6.80 11.96
CA MET A 1 -20.67 -7.39 10.61
C MET A 1 -20.85 -6.28 9.60
N ILE A 2 -20.17 -6.36 8.47
CA ILE A 2 -20.27 -5.41 7.36
C ILE A 2 -21.52 -5.73 6.56
N ASP A 3 -22.31 -4.69 6.27
CA ASP A 3 -23.55 -4.80 5.51
C ASP A 3 -23.35 -4.50 4.02
N ALA A 4 -24.43 -4.64 3.24
CA ALA A 4 -24.39 -4.39 1.79
C ALA A 4 -24.07 -2.94 1.39
N GLN A 5 -24.17 -1.98 2.32
CA GLN A 5 -23.77 -0.60 2.06
C GLN A 5 -22.28 -0.36 2.40
N GLY A 6 -21.64 -1.29 3.11
CA GLY A 6 -20.23 -1.19 3.51
C GLY A 6 -20.04 -0.55 4.89
N ASN A 7 -21.07 -0.50 5.74
CA ASN A 7 -20.88 -0.04 7.13
C ASN A 7 -19.88 -0.95 7.85
N GLY A 8 -18.89 -0.37 8.53
CA GLY A 8 -17.78 -1.12 9.13
C GLY A 8 -16.63 -1.47 8.18
N LEU A 9 -16.74 -1.13 6.89
CA LEU A 9 -15.63 -1.25 5.94
C LEU A 9 -14.90 0.10 5.80
N VAL A 10 -13.57 0.05 5.86
CA VAL A 10 -12.69 1.21 5.73
C VAL A 10 -11.68 0.94 4.62
N PHE A 11 -11.67 1.78 3.60
CA PHE A 11 -10.65 1.73 2.55
C PHE A 11 -9.55 2.75 2.83
N LEU A 12 -8.32 2.28 2.98
CA LEU A 12 -7.14 3.16 3.01
C LEU A 12 -6.62 3.34 1.59
N LEU A 13 -6.89 4.52 1.03
CA LEU A 13 -6.63 4.88 -0.36
C LEU A 13 -5.39 5.77 -0.46
N CYS A 14 -4.41 5.30 -1.23
CA CYS A 14 -3.17 6.00 -1.52
C CYS A 14 -2.50 5.41 -2.76
N VAL A 15 -1.48 6.09 -3.28
CA VAL A 15 -0.50 5.48 -4.18
C VAL A 15 0.53 4.65 -3.37
N PRO A 16 1.24 3.69 -3.98
CA PRO A 16 2.29 2.96 -3.28
C PRO A 16 3.36 3.91 -2.73
N ARG A 17 4.03 3.49 -1.65
CA ARG A 17 5.09 4.24 -0.96
C ARG A 17 4.63 5.48 -0.18
N SER A 18 3.33 5.65 0.04
CA SER A 18 2.76 6.73 0.87
C SER A 18 2.79 6.46 2.40
N GLY A 19 3.35 5.34 2.85
CA GLY A 19 3.36 4.96 4.28
C GLY A 19 2.13 4.15 4.72
N SER A 20 1.44 3.52 3.77
CA SER A 20 0.21 2.79 4.02
C SER A 20 0.40 1.55 4.89
N SER A 21 1.53 0.84 4.75
CA SER A 21 1.86 -0.29 5.62
C SER A 21 2.05 0.12 7.08
N LEU A 22 2.68 1.27 7.34
CA LEU A 22 2.82 1.84 8.69
C LEU A 22 1.45 2.20 9.28
N SER A 23 0.64 2.93 8.50
CA SER A 23 -0.70 3.35 8.93
C SER A 23 -1.58 2.14 9.25
N THR A 24 -1.51 1.10 8.42
CA THR A 24 -2.34 -0.11 8.59
C THR A 24 -1.91 -0.91 9.81
N VAL A 25 -0.60 -1.04 10.10
CA VAL A 25 -0.14 -1.78 11.29
C VAL A 25 -0.50 -1.05 12.58
N MET A 26 -0.47 0.29 12.60
CA MET A 26 -0.93 1.08 13.75
C MET A 26 -2.44 0.90 13.99
N LEU A 27 -3.26 0.92 12.93
CA LEU A 27 -4.70 0.67 13.03
C LEU A 27 -5.00 -0.76 13.49
N GLN A 28 -4.22 -1.75 13.04
CA GLN A 28 -4.38 -3.16 13.42
C GLN A 28 -4.23 -3.40 14.92
N ASN A 29 -3.47 -2.55 15.63
CA ASN A 29 -3.28 -2.69 17.07
C ASN A 29 -4.53 -2.38 17.88
N HIS A 30 -5.52 -1.70 17.29
CA HIS A 30 -6.77 -1.41 17.97
C HIS A 30 -7.64 -2.67 18.08
N SER A 31 -8.19 -2.95 19.26
CA SER A 31 -9.02 -4.14 19.50
C SER A 31 -10.23 -4.25 18.56
N ARG A 32 -10.92 -3.13 18.31
CA ARG A 32 -12.10 -2.97 17.44
C ARG A 32 -11.79 -2.91 15.93
N ILE A 33 -10.54 -2.97 15.52
CA ILE A 33 -10.13 -2.95 14.11
C ILE A 33 -9.50 -4.29 13.74
N PHE A 34 -9.85 -4.79 12.56
CA PHE A 34 -9.13 -5.84 11.87
C PHE A 34 -8.60 -5.27 10.56
N ALA A 35 -7.28 -5.31 10.41
CA ALA A 35 -6.54 -4.89 9.24
C ALA A 35 -5.48 -5.96 8.96
N THR A 36 -5.14 -6.14 7.69
CA THR A 36 -4.10 -7.09 7.28
C THR A 36 -3.22 -6.46 6.21
N GLN A 37 -2.26 -7.23 5.72
CA GLN A 37 -1.53 -6.90 4.51
C GLN A 37 -2.46 -6.74 3.30
N GLU A 38 -1.89 -6.34 2.18
CA GLU A 38 -2.67 -5.95 1.00
C GLU A 38 -3.51 -7.10 0.48
N MET A 39 -4.83 -6.90 0.38
CA MET A 39 -5.74 -7.97 0.02
C MET A 39 -5.91 -8.13 -1.50
N TRP A 40 -5.90 -7.02 -2.26
CA TRP A 40 -6.02 -6.94 -3.73
C TRP A 40 -7.21 -7.67 -4.40
N PHE A 41 -7.98 -8.49 -3.69
CA PHE A 41 -8.97 -9.38 -4.28
C PHE A 41 -10.13 -8.63 -4.97
N LEU A 42 -10.48 -7.43 -4.52
CA LEU A 42 -11.47 -6.59 -5.20
C LEU A 42 -11.03 -6.24 -6.64
N MET A 43 -9.73 -6.02 -6.88
CA MET A 43 -9.23 -5.80 -8.24
C MET A 43 -9.37 -7.05 -9.11
N SER A 44 -9.17 -8.24 -8.53
CA SER A 44 -9.43 -9.51 -9.24
C SER A 44 -10.91 -9.67 -9.62
N LEU A 45 -11.82 -9.18 -8.78
CA LEU A 45 -13.24 -9.15 -9.12
C LEU A 45 -13.51 -8.17 -10.26
N VAL A 46 -12.94 -6.95 -10.25
CA VAL A 46 -13.06 -5.98 -11.37
C VAL A 46 -12.60 -6.58 -12.69
N ASP A 47 -11.50 -7.34 -12.69
CA ASP A 47 -10.92 -7.89 -13.90
C ASP A 47 -11.55 -9.22 -14.34
N LEU A 48 -12.44 -9.80 -13.54
CA LEU A 48 -13.07 -11.09 -13.82
C LEU A 48 -13.76 -11.16 -15.21
N PRO A 49 -14.44 -10.11 -15.71
CA PRO A 49 -15.02 -10.10 -17.05
C PRO A 49 -13.97 -10.00 -18.17
N LYS A 50 -12.81 -9.38 -17.91
CA LYS A 50 -11.77 -9.14 -18.93
C LYS A 50 -11.08 -10.43 -19.37
N THR A 51 -11.02 -11.42 -18.47
CA THR A 51 -10.49 -12.79 -18.61
C THR A 51 -9.18 -12.89 -19.41
N ASP A 52 -8.07 -13.17 -18.72
CA ASP A 52 -6.79 -13.47 -19.37
C ASP A 52 -6.84 -14.68 -20.30
N SER A 53 -5.83 -14.80 -21.16
CA SER A 53 -5.61 -16.00 -21.97
C SER A 53 -5.31 -17.19 -21.05
N ARG A 54 -6.11 -18.26 -21.16
CA ARG A 54 -5.94 -19.47 -20.35
C ARG A 54 -5.42 -20.61 -21.22
N ALA A 55 -4.47 -21.38 -20.70
CA ALA A 55 -3.83 -22.48 -21.45
C ALA A 55 -4.82 -23.55 -21.95
N TYR A 56 -5.91 -23.78 -21.22
CA TYR A 56 -6.99 -24.70 -21.60
C TYR A 56 -8.08 -24.06 -22.47
N GLY A 57 -7.93 -22.79 -22.85
CA GLY A 57 -8.89 -22.04 -23.67
C GLY A 57 -10.09 -21.46 -22.89
N GLY A 58 -11.13 -21.09 -23.64
CA GLY A 58 -12.41 -20.59 -23.09
C GLY A 58 -12.43 -19.12 -22.67
N SER A 59 -11.36 -18.36 -22.85
CA SER A 59 -11.35 -16.92 -22.54
C SER A 59 -12.36 -16.13 -23.40
N SER A 60 -12.54 -16.51 -24.67
CA SER A 60 -13.57 -15.93 -25.55
C SER A 60 -14.99 -16.25 -25.09
N ILE A 61 -15.24 -17.48 -24.62
CA ILE A 61 -16.55 -17.91 -24.10
C ILE A 61 -16.90 -17.13 -22.83
N MET A 62 -15.95 -16.97 -21.90
CA MET A 62 -16.17 -16.17 -20.69
C MET A 62 -16.49 -14.71 -21.02
N ARG A 63 -15.73 -14.10 -21.93
CA ARG A 63 -15.97 -12.73 -22.36
C ARG A 63 -17.36 -12.57 -22.99
N GLN A 64 -17.77 -13.52 -23.83
CA GLN A 64 -19.12 -13.52 -24.42
C GLN A 64 -20.19 -13.73 -23.35
N PHE A 65 -19.98 -14.63 -22.38
CA PHE A 65 -20.91 -14.87 -21.29
C PHE A 65 -21.14 -13.61 -20.45
N TYR A 66 -20.06 -12.96 -19.98
CA TYR A 66 -20.20 -11.72 -19.21
C TYR A 66 -20.85 -10.62 -20.04
N ASN A 67 -20.42 -10.42 -21.29
CA ASN A 67 -20.95 -9.34 -22.12
C ASN A 67 -22.41 -9.55 -22.57
N ALA A 68 -22.85 -10.80 -22.76
CA ALA A 68 -24.16 -11.09 -23.33
C ALA A 68 -25.21 -11.55 -22.30
N MET A 69 -24.78 -12.14 -21.19
CA MET A 69 -25.68 -12.82 -20.23
C MET A 69 -25.68 -12.20 -18.83
N VAL A 70 -24.66 -11.41 -18.48
CA VAL A 70 -24.52 -10.84 -17.13
C VAL A 70 -24.63 -9.32 -17.20
N SER A 71 -25.73 -8.76 -16.70
CA SER A 71 -25.86 -7.31 -16.54
C SER A 71 -24.89 -6.79 -15.45
N GLU A 72 -24.47 -5.53 -15.56
CA GLU A 72 -23.61 -4.86 -14.57
C GLU A 72 -24.16 -4.98 -13.14
N ASP A 73 -25.46 -4.75 -12.92
CA ASP A 73 -26.08 -4.84 -11.60
C ASP A 73 -25.95 -6.23 -10.94
N VAL A 74 -26.19 -7.28 -11.73
CA VAL A 74 -26.06 -8.68 -11.27
C VAL A 74 -24.61 -8.99 -10.95
N PHE A 75 -23.68 -8.53 -11.80
CA PHE A 75 -22.25 -8.70 -11.58
C PHE A 75 -21.80 -8.02 -10.28
N GLU A 76 -22.16 -6.75 -10.09
CA GLU A 76 -21.83 -5.99 -8.89
C GLU A 76 -22.46 -6.60 -7.63
N LYS A 77 -23.71 -7.08 -7.70
CA LYS A 77 -24.34 -7.79 -6.58
C LYS A 77 -23.60 -9.07 -6.22
N ALA A 78 -23.15 -9.84 -7.21
CA ALA A 78 -22.36 -11.04 -6.99
C ALA A 78 -20.99 -10.71 -6.38
N CYS A 79 -20.28 -9.72 -6.91
CA CYS A 79 -19.01 -9.24 -6.38
C CYS A 79 -19.14 -8.71 -4.93
N ARG A 80 -20.19 -7.93 -4.65
CA ARG A 80 -20.51 -7.46 -3.30
C ARG A 80 -20.71 -8.63 -2.35
N SER A 81 -21.51 -9.63 -2.75
CA SER A 81 -21.77 -10.81 -1.91
C SER A 81 -20.49 -11.59 -1.61
N PHE A 82 -19.64 -11.79 -2.62
CA PHE A 82 -18.33 -12.43 -2.46
C PHE A 82 -17.42 -11.65 -1.50
N ALA A 83 -17.33 -10.34 -1.66
CA ALA A 83 -16.51 -9.48 -0.82
C ALA A 83 -17.00 -9.44 0.62
N LEU A 84 -18.31 -9.35 0.83
CA LEU A 84 -18.91 -9.39 2.17
C LEU A 84 -18.62 -10.70 2.88
N GLU A 85 -18.70 -11.84 2.20
CA GLU A 85 -18.38 -13.15 2.79
C GLU A 85 -16.93 -13.18 3.29
N ILE A 86 -15.98 -12.67 2.50
CA ILE A 86 -14.56 -12.60 2.90
C ILE A 86 -14.38 -11.66 4.09
N TYR A 87 -14.90 -10.43 4.01
CA TYR A 87 -14.71 -9.44 5.07
C TYR A 87 -15.37 -9.86 6.38
N ASN A 88 -16.59 -10.38 6.31
CA ASN A 88 -17.30 -10.87 7.49
C ASN A 88 -16.65 -12.13 8.08
N GLY A 89 -16.08 -13.00 7.24
CA GLY A 89 -15.27 -14.13 7.69
C GLY A 89 -14.03 -13.70 8.49
N PHE A 90 -13.45 -12.54 8.21
CA PHE A 90 -12.37 -11.98 9.05
C PHE A 90 -12.88 -11.39 10.36
N LEU A 91 -14.08 -10.80 10.37
CA LEU A 91 -14.68 -10.24 11.58
C LEU A 91 -15.14 -11.32 12.55
N GLU A 92 -15.64 -12.45 12.04
CA GLU A 92 -16.08 -13.58 12.84
C GLU A 92 -14.99 -14.02 13.85
N GLY A 93 -15.33 -13.97 15.14
CA GLY A 93 -14.44 -14.37 16.23
C GLY A 93 -13.29 -13.41 16.54
N SER A 94 -13.14 -12.31 15.80
CA SER A 94 -12.05 -11.33 16.04
C SER A 94 -12.38 -10.29 17.13
N GLY A 95 -13.67 -10.06 17.40
CA GLY A 95 -14.14 -8.96 18.25
C GLY A 95 -14.01 -7.56 17.64
N ALA A 96 -13.56 -7.46 16.38
CA ALA A 96 -13.48 -6.19 15.67
C ALA A 96 -14.84 -5.77 15.10
N ASP A 97 -15.02 -4.45 14.97
CA ASP A 97 -16.18 -3.84 14.32
C ASP A 97 -15.86 -3.36 12.90
N PHE A 98 -14.57 -3.11 12.63
CA PHE A 98 -14.10 -2.55 11.37
C PHE A 98 -13.13 -3.47 10.64
N ILE A 99 -13.26 -3.53 9.32
CA ILE A 99 -12.20 -4.02 8.43
C ILE A 99 -11.52 -2.82 7.77
N VAL A 100 -10.18 -2.77 7.84
CA VAL A 100 -9.38 -1.86 7.01
C VAL A 100 -8.80 -2.65 5.84
N ASP A 101 -9.30 -2.37 4.64
CA ASP A 101 -8.70 -2.85 3.39
C ASP A 101 -7.78 -1.77 2.83
N LYS A 102 -6.48 -2.10 2.81
CA LYS A 102 -5.44 -1.28 2.22
C LYS A 102 -4.84 -2.02 1.05
N SER A 103 -4.97 -1.45 -0.14
CA SER A 103 -4.35 -1.98 -1.37
C SER A 103 -3.92 -0.79 -2.26
N PRO A 104 -2.60 -0.52 -2.43
CA PRO A 104 -2.09 0.76 -2.95
C PRO A 104 -2.38 1.13 -4.42
N ARG A 105 -3.37 0.52 -5.08
CA ARG A 105 -3.85 0.91 -6.42
C ARG A 105 -5.37 0.95 -6.54
N TYR A 106 -6.08 1.04 -5.43
CA TYR A 106 -7.54 1.18 -5.44
C TYR A 106 -8.02 2.46 -6.13
N TYR A 107 -7.12 3.43 -6.37
CA TYR A 107 -7.36 4.54 -7.30
C TYR A 107 -7.83 4.07 -8.69
N TYR A 108 -7.50 2.85 -9.10
CA TYR A 108 -7.88 2.28 -10.39
C TYR A 108 -9.40 1.99 -10.51
N MET A 109 -10.12 1.86 -9.40
CA MET A 109 -11.52 1.40 -9.36
C MET A 109 -12.41 2.22 -8.41
N LEU A 110 -12.12 3.51 -8.23
CA LEU A 110 -12.83 4.38 -7.28
C LEU A 110 -14.34 4.43 -7.52
N GLU A 111 -14.77 4.56 -8.79
CA GLU A 111 -16.19 4.55 -9.15
C GLU A 111 -16.88 3.24 -8.74
N TRP A 112 -16.16 2.13 -8.86
CA TRP A 112 -16.69 0.81 -8.53
C TRP A 112 -16.76 0.60 -7.02
N LEU A 113 -15.79 1.11 -6.25
CA LEU A 113 -15.86 1.09 -4.80
C LEU A 113 -17.07 1.87 -4.27
N ASP A 114 -17.40 3.01 -4.87
CA ASP A 114 -18.56 3.84 -4.49
C ASP A 114 -19.88 3.12 -4.78
N ARG A 115 -19.96 2.37 -5.89
CA ARG A 115 -21.13 1.54 -6.21
C ARG A 115 -21.25 0.30 -5.34
N LEU A 116 -20.13 -0.37 -5.05
CA LEU A 116 -20.14 -1.56 -4.21
C LEU A 116 -20.48 -1.23 -2.74
N PHE A 117 -19.85 -0.20 -2.19
CA PHE A 117 -19.88 0.10 -0.76
C PHE A 117 -20.02 1.62 -0.50
N PRO A 118 -21.19 2.20 -0.78
CA PRO A 118 -21.41 3.65 -0.71
C PRO A 118 -21.28 4.25 0.71
N GLN A 119 -21.49 3.43 1.76
CA GLN A 119 -21.33 3.85 3.16
C GLN A 119 -19.98 3.44 3.78
N SER A 120 -19.07 2.89 2.97
CA SER A 120 -17.70 2.61 3.45
C SER A 120 -16.97 3.92 3.79
N LYS A 121 -16.16 3.89 4.85
CA LYS A 121 -15.27 4.99 5.19
C LYS A 121 -14.04 4.95 4.30
N ARG A 122 -13.53 6.12 3.92
CA ARG A 122 -12.37 6.33 3.04
C ARG A 122 -11.31 7.14 3.76
N ILE A 123 -10.12 6.58 3.91
CA ILE A 123 -8.95 7.30 4.42
C ILE A 123 -8.07 7.66 3.23
N HIS A 124 -7.88 8.95 2.97
CA HIS A 124 -6.96 9.47 1.98
C HIS A 124 -5.58 9.64 2.61
N LEU A 125 -4.68 8.68 2.40
CA LEU A 125 -3.31 8.80 2.89
C LEU A 125 -2.43 9.52 1.86
N GLN A 126 -2.02 10.73 2.22
CA GLN A 126 -1.19 11.63 1.42
C GLN A 126 0.26 11.60 1.91
N ARG A 127 1.18 11.80 0.98
CA ARG A 127 2.62 11.96 1.23
C ARG A 127 3.19 12.88 0.17
N ASN A 128 4.24 13.64 0.52
CA ASN A 128 4.93 14.51 -0.42
C ASN A 128 5.31 13.74 -1.72
N PRO A 129 4.89 14.21 -2.91
CA PRO A 129 5.20 13.55 -4.18
C PRO A 129 6.69 13.24 -4.36
N LEU A 130 7.58 14.17 -4.01
CA LEU A 130 9.03 13.99 -4.12
C LEU A 130 9.55 12.88 -3.19
N ALA A 131 8.97 12.77 -1.99
CA ALA A 131 9.31 11.71 -1.05
C ALA A 131 8.83 10.32 -1.54
N ILE A 132 7.70 10.25 -2.24
CA ILE A 132 7.21 9.02 -2.88
C ILE A 132 8.16 8.59 -4.00
N ALA A 133 8.54 9.50 -4.90
CA ALA A 133 9.49 9.22 -5.99
C ALA A 133 10.85 8.73 -5.45
N ALA A 134 11.38 9.40 -4.43
CA ALA A 134 12.60 8.96 -3.75
C ALA A 134 12.46 7.57 -3.09
N SER A 135 11.31 7.28 -2.49
CA SER A 135 11.03 5.97 -1.89
C SER A 135 11.03 4.86 -2.93
N PHE A 136 10.42 5.06 -4.10
CA PHE A 136 10.52 4.11 -5.21
C PHE A 136 11.97 3.85 -5.58
N LYS A 137 12.79 4.89 -5.80
CA LYS A 137 14.21 4.75 -6.15
C LYS A 137 14.99 3.97 -5.08
N LYS A 138 14.74 4.23 -3.79
CA LYS A 138 15.38 3.52 -2.66
C LYS A 138 15.02 2.04 -2.62
N VAL A 139 13.73 1.70 -2.70
CA VAL A 139 13.24 0.31 -2.60
C VAL A 139 13.73 -0.52 -3.78
N ASN A 140 13.64 0.01 -4.99
CA ASN A 140 14.06 -0.68 -6.20
C ASN A 140 15.57 -1.00 -6.17
N ARG A 141 16.39 -0.04 -5.75
CA ARG A 141 17.82 -0.29 -5.51
C ARG A 141 18.06 -1.42 -4.49
N HIS A 142 17.22 -1.53 -3.46
CA HIS A 142 17.32 -2.58 -2.45
C HIS A 142 16.90 -3.96 -2.99
N THR A 143 15.88 -4.03 -3.85
CA THR A 143 15.39 -5.29 -4.45
C THR A 143 16.19 -5.73 -5.68
N GLY A 144 17.10 -4.89 -6.20
CA GLY A 144 17.89 -5.16 -7.40
C GLY A 144 17.12 -4.87 -8.70
N GLU A 145 15.90 -4.35 -8.60
CA GLU A 145 15.17 -3.80 -9.73
C GLU A 145 15.69 -2.38 -9.99
N GLY A 146 16.14 -2.05 -11.20
CA GLY A 146 16.46 -0.66 -11.52
C GLY A 146 15.19 0.22 -11.48
N PHE A 147 15.28 1.42 -10.93
CA PHE A 147 14.26 2.46 -11.10
C PHE A 147 14.93 3.78 -11.47
N ASP A 148 14.63 4.25 -12.68
CA ASP A 148 15.04 5.52 -13.23
C ASP A 148 13.78 6.37 -13.42
N LEU A 149 13.67 7.47 -12.67
CA LEU A 149 12.47 8.31 -12.67
C LEU A 149 12.26 8.93 -14.04
N THR A 150 13.31 9.53 -14.61
CA THR A 150 13.28 10.22 -15.90
C THR A 150 12.88 9.28 -17.02
N HIS A 151 13.57 8.14 -17.14
CA HIS A 151 13.25 7.15 -18.16
C HIS A 151 11.81 6.64 -18.03
N ASN A 152 11.33 6.40 -16.80
CA ASN A 152 9.99 5.85 -16.60
C ASN A 152 8.87 6.86 -16.92
N LEU A 153 9.07 8.15 -16.62
CA LEU A 153 8.11 9.20 -16.99
C LEU A 153 8.10 9.47 -18.51
N GLN A 154 9.25 9.33 -19.17
CA GLN A 154 9.40 9.59 -20.61
C GLN A 154 9.21 8.35 -21.50
N SER A 155 9.05 7.17 -20.91
CA SER A 155 8.95 5.91 -21.67
C SER A 155 7.71 5.87 -22.55
N ASN A 156 7.86 5.24 -23.74
CA ASN A 156 6.74 4.86 -24.61
C ASN A 156 6.11 3.51 -24.21
N LYS A 157 6.62 2.86 -23.16
CA LYS A 157 6.06 1.62 -22.61
C LYS A 157 5.40 1.91 -21.27
N LEU A 158 4.27 1.25 -21.02
CA LEU A 158 3.58 1.36 -19.74
C LEU A 158 4.52 0.95 -18.60
N ASN A 159 4.62 1.82 -17.60
CA ASN A 159 5.25 1.52 -16.33
C ASN A 159 4.28 1.89 -15.20
N MET A 160 3.82 0.91 -14.44
CA MET A 160 2.88 1.16 -13.34
C MET A 160 3.46 2.07 -12.25
N LYS A 161 4.78 2.11 -12.03
CA LYS A 161 5.41 3.05 -11.10
C LYS A 161 5.29 4.49 -11.60
N ALA A 162 5.30 4.72 -12.92
CA ALA A 162 5.02 6.02 -13.50
C ALA A 162 3.53 6.38 -13.35
N VAL A 163 2.62 5.43 -13.60
CA VAL A 163 1.18 5.61 -13.35
C VAL A 163 0.89 5.96 -11.89
N ASP A 164 1.52 5.24 -10.96
CA ASP A 164 1.42 5.48 -9.51
C ASP A 164 1.84 6.91 -9.16
N LEU A 165 2.97 7.37 -9.72
CA LEU A 165 3.56 8.69 -9.46
C LEU A 165 2.83 9.84 -10.16
N THR A 166 2.03 9.56 -11.19
CA THR A 166 1.31 10.59 -11.96
C THR A 166 -0.20 10.43 -11.81
N LEU A 167 -0.80 9.60 -12.67
CA LEU A 167 -2.24 9.44 -12.80
C LEU A 167 -2.91 9.01 -11.50
N GLY A 168 -2.33 8.06 -10.77
CA GLY A 168 -2.89 7.59 -9.50
C GLY A 168 -2.97 8.70 -8.46
N MET A 169 -1.94 9.55 -8.41
CA MET A 169 -1.87 10.67 -7.49
C MET A 169 -2.86 11.78 -7.87
N LEU A 170 -2.90 12.17 -9.15
CA LEU A 170 -3.87 13.14 -9.67
C LEU A 170 -5.30 12.66 -9.41
N ARG A 171 -5.57 11.39 -9.71
CA ARG A 171 -6.89 10.77 -9.56
C ARG A 171 -7.37 10.71 -8.12
N LEU A 172 -6.51 10.37 -7.16
CA LEU A 172 -6.88 10.39 -5.74
C LEU A 172 -7.16 11.82 -5.25
N ASN A 173 -6.38 12.79 -5.70
CA ASN A 173 -6.60 14.19 -5.34
C ASN A 173 -7.91 14.74 -5.91
N ASP A 174 -8.26 14.38 -7.15
CA ASP A 174 -9.54 14.75 -7.74
C ASP A 174 -10.70 14.06 -7.01
N TYR A 175 -10.53 12.79 -6.62
CA TYR A 175 -11.53 12.02 -5.90
C TYR A 175 -11.88 12.60 -4.51
N PHE A 176 -10.89 13.12 -3.81
CA PHE A 176 -11.03 13.77 -2.50
C PHE A 176 -11.09 15.30 -2.57
N ALA A 177 -11.31 15.88 -3.75
CA ALA A 177 -11.29 17.34 -3.93
C ALA A 177 -12.38 18.08 -3.12
N GLU A 178 -13.44 17.38 -2.72
CA GLU A 178 -14.51 17.92 -1.90
C GLU A 178 -14.61 17.20 -0.55
N PRO A 179 -14.89 17.92 0.56
CA PRO A 179 -15.13 17.29 1.85
C PRO A 179 -16.30 16.31 1.79
N HIS A 180 -16.14 15.15 2.43
CA HIS A 180 -17.17 14.13 2.50
C HIS A 180 -17.23 13.52 3.90
N ALA A 181 -18.44 13.23 4.39
CA ALA A 181 -18.65 12.71 5.76
C ALA A 181 -18.00 11.33 5.99
N ASN A 182 -17.90 10.52 4.93
CA ASN A 182 -17.22 9.23 4.94
C ASN A 182 -15.74 9.32 4.52
N ALA A 183 -15.15 10.52 4.40
CA ALA A 183 -13.74 10.69 4.05
C ALA A 183 -12.93 11.31 5.20
N HIS A 184 -11.69 10.87 5.33
CA HIS A 184 -10.72 11.44 6.26
C HIS A 184 -9.36 11.57 5.59
N GLU A 185 -8.75 12.75 5.67
CA GLU A 185 -7.40 12.97 5.15
C GLU A 185 -6.35 12.68 6.22
N LEU A 186 -5.34 11.91 5.85
CA LEU A 186 -4.22 11.54 6.69
C LEU A 186 -2.93 11.92 5.97
N GLN A 187 -2.12 12.79 6.57
CA GLN A 187 -0.80 13.13 6.04
C GLN A 187 0.26 12.26 6.69
N TYR A 188 1.06 11.56 5.87
CA TYR A 188 2.15 10.71 6.34
C TYR A 188 3.11 11.46 7.26
N GLU A 189 3.48 12.69 6.89
CA GLU A 189 4.42 13.52 7.64
C GLU A 189 3.88 13.87 9.03
N GLN A 190 2.58 14.14 9.15
CA GLN A 190 1.93 14.37 10.44
C GLN A 190 1.84 13.09 11.26
N LEU A 191 1.49 11.96 10.62
CA LEU A 191 1.41 10.66 11.27
C LEU A 191 2.75 10.25 11.88
N VAL A 192 3.88 10.45 11.19
CA VAL A 192 5.19 10.06 11.74
C VAL A 192 5.75 11.08 12.74
N ALA A 193 5.31 12.34 12.68
CA ALA A 193 5.73 13.35 13.64
C ALA A 193 4.93 13.31 14.95
N ARG A 194 3.61 13.05 14.85
CA ARG A 194 2.64 13.09 15.94
C ARG A 194 1.65 11.92 15.84
N PRO A 195 2.15 10.67 15.94
CA PRO A 195 1.33 9.49 15.65
C PRO A 195 0.11 9.36 16.55
N GLN A 196 0.24 9.63 17.86
CA GLN A 196 -0.89 9.58 18.78
C GLN A 196 -2.00 10.56 18.38
N GLU A 197 -1.66 11.83 18.11
CA GLU A 197 -2.64 12.86 17.73
C GLU A 197 -3.39 12.49 16.45
N GLU A 198 -2.68 11.99 15.43
CA GLU A 198 -3.32 11.60 14.17
C GLU A 198 -4.17 10.32 14.32
N LEU A 199 -3.75 9.36 15.14
CA LEU A 199 -4.56 8.16 15.43
C LEU A 199 -5.79 8.49 16.27
N GLU A 200 -5.72 9.43 17.21
CA GLU A 200 -6.89 9.92 17.95
C GLU A 200 -7.94 10.53 17.01
N LYS A 201 -7.51 11.34 16.02
CA LYS A 201 -8.41 11.89 14.99
C LYS A 201 -9.03 10.80 14.11
N LEU A 202 -8.24 9.81 13.70
CA LEU A 202 -8.72 8.66 12.93
C LEU A 202 -9.75 7.85 13.73
N CYS A 203 -9.48 7.54 15.00
CA CYS A 203 -10.42 6.85 15.88
C CYS A 203 -11.72 7.65 16.03
N ALA A 204 -11.64 8.96 16.23
CA ALA A 204 -12.82 9.83 16.29
C ALA A 204 -13.64 9.79 14.99
N PHE A 205 -12.97 9.83 13.83
CA PHE A 205 -13.62 9.67 12.52
C PHE A 205 -14.31 8.30 12.34
N LEU A 206 -13.71 7.23 12.86
CA LEU A 206 -14.31 5.89 12.88
C LEU A 206 -15.43 5.75 13.93
N GLY A 207 -15.55 6.68 14.88
CA GLY A 207 -16.51 6.60 15.98
C GLY A 207 -16.09 5.66 17.11
N ILE A 208 -14.78 5.43 17.27
CA ILE A 208 -14.20 4.59 18.32
C ILE A 208 -13.25 5.42 19.21
N ARG A 209 -12.95 4.93 20.42
CA ARG A 209 -12.01 5.59 21.33
C ARG A 209 -10.60 5.12 21.02
N TYR A 210 -9.64 6.04 21.02
CA TYR A 210 -8.22 5.69 20.93
C TYR A 210 -7.80 4.72 22.04
N GLU A 211 -6.96 3.75 21.69
CA GLU A 211 -6.37 2.78 22.62
C GLU A 211 -4.90 3.13 22.86
N GLN A 212 -4.53 3.30 24.13
CA GLN A 212 -3.21 3.76 24.51
C GLN A 212 -2.11 2.84 23.97
N GLY A 213 -1.14 3.42 23.26
CA GLY A 213 0.01 2.70 22.71
C GLY A 213 -0.24 2.06 21.35
N MET A 214 -1.41 2.24 20.71
CA MET A 214 -1.67 1.65 19.39
C MET A 214 -0.70 2.12 18.29
N GLU A 215 -0.02 3.26 18.47
CA GLU A 215 1.07 3.74 17.62
C GLU A 215 2.37 2.91 17.74
N GLN A 216 2.58 2.23 18.86
CA GLN A 216 3.81 1.48 19.18
C GLN A 216 3.78 0.08 18.58
N TYR A 217 3.74 0.01 17.24
CA TYR A 217 3.49 -1.24 16.51
C TYR A 217 4.56 -2.32 16.72
N GLY A 218 5.78 -1.95 17.08
CA GLY A 218 6.84 -2.91 17.41
C GLY A 218 6.58 -3.76 18.65
N GLN A 219 5.80 -3.26 19.61
CA GLN A 219 5.50 -3.99 20.85
C GLN A 219 4.43 -5.06 20.66
N PHE A 220 3.62 -4.94 19.60
CA PHE A 220 2.54 -5.87 19.26
C PHE A 220 2.97 -6.94 18.26
N LEU A 221 4.26 -6.97 17.88
CA LEU A 221 4.82 -7.90 16.88
C LEU A 221 4.53 -9.37 17.20
N ASP A 222 4.51 -9.73 18.49
CA ASP A 222 4.33 -11.11 18.98
C ASP A 222 2.85 -11.47 19.29
N SER A 223 1.90 -10.66 18.85
CA SER A 223 0.47 -10.98 19.00
C SER A 223 -0.04 -11.86 17.84
N ALA A 224 -1.04 -12.70 18.10
CA ALA A 224 -1.70 -13.50 17.06
C ALA A 224 -2.26 -12.64 15.91
N LYS A 225 -2.73 -11.42 16.20
CA LYS A 225 -3.17 -10.42 15.21
C LYS A 225 -2.02 -9.92 14.34
N SER A 226 -0.83 -9.72 14.91
CA SER A 226 0.37 -9.30 14.17
C SER A 226 0.94 -10.44 13.32
N ASP A 227 0.98 -11.67 13.84
CA ASP A 227 1.40 -12.84 13.06
C ASP A 227 0.51 -13.04 11.81
N MET A 228 -0.81 -12.85 11.95
CA MET A 228 -1.73 -12.84 10.81
C MET A 228 -1.44 -11.69 9.85
N PHE A 229 -1.18 -10.48 10.37
CA PHE A 229 -0.83 -9.32 9.55
C PHE A 229 0.39 -9.61 8.68
N TYR A 230 1.48 -10.16 9.24
CA TYR A 230 2.72 -10.39 8.51
C TYR A 230 2.75 -11.67 7.66
N SER A 231 1.69 -12.47 7.70
CA SER A 231 1.62 -13.81 7.09
C SER A 231 1.86 -13.85 5.58
N MET A 232 1.38 -12.87 4.80
CA MET A 232 1.48 -12.91 3.34
C MET A 232 2.84 -12.45 2.81
N GLY A 233 3.66 -11.78 3.64
CA GLY A 233 4.98 -11.29 3.25
C GLY A 233 4.95 -10.15 2.23
N VAL A 234 3.81 -9.48 2.11
CA VAL A 234 3.57 -8.37 1.19
C VAL A 234 3.57 -7.06 1.97
N GLY A 235 4.20 -6.01 1.47
CA GLY A 235 4.18 -4.70 2.13
C GLY A 235 5.52 -3.99 2.05
N ASP A 236 5.77 -3.07 3.00
CA ASP A 236 7.02 -2.30 3.01
C ASP A 236 8.14 -3.15 3.63
N PRO A 237 9.22 -3.50 2.89
CA PRO A 237 10.31 -4.30 3.43
C PRO A 237 11.07 -3.63 4.59
N PHE A 238 10.90 -2.32 4.77
CA PHE A 238 11.54 -1.55 5.84
C PHE A 238 10.66 -1.39 7.09
N LEU A 239 9.41 -1.90 7.11
CA LEU A 239 8.53 -1.69 8.26
C LEU A 239 9.03 -2.41 9.52
N SER A 240 9.53 -3.65 9.35
CA SER A 240 10.01 -4.48 10.46
C SER A 240 11.37 -4.05 11.01
N SER A 241 12.07 -3.10 10.37
CA SER A 241 13.36 -2.61 10.88
C SER A 241 13.21 -1.55 11.98
N HIS A 242 11.98 -1.12 12.28
CA HIS A 242 11.68 -0.13 13.30
C HIS A 242 10.52 -0.61 14.18
N GLN A 243 10.53 -0.22 15.45
CA GLN A 243 9.45 -0.53 16.39
C GLN A 243 8.43 0.62 16.52
N GLU A 244 8.80 1.81 16.06
CA GLU A 244 8.01 3.03 16.18
C GLU A 244 8.14 3.87 14.91
N ALA A 245 7.22 4.81 14.73
CA ALA A 245 7.30 5.76 13.64
C ALA A 245 8.54 6.64 13.77
N HIS A 246 9.12 7.00 12.62
CA HIS A 246 10.32 7.82 12.55
C HIS A 246 10.25 8.73 11.32
N GLN A 247 10.98 9.85 11.38
CA GLN A 247 10.91 10.91 10.36
C GLN A 247 12.01 10.82 9.29
N ASP A 248 12.87 9.80 9.34
CA ASP A 248 14.06 9.71 8.45
C ASP A 248 13.72 9.71 6.96
N SER A 249 12.49 9.32 6.60
CA SER A 249 12.05 9.25 5.21
C SER A 249 11.27 10.48 4.73
N VAL A 250 10.96 11.45 5.60
CA VAL A 250 10.17 12.65 5.27
C VAL A 250 10.91 13.52 4.25
N ASN A 251 12.15 13.91 4.57
CA ASN A 251 12.96 14.81 3.72
C ASN A 251 14.05 14.11 2.92
N ASN A 252 14.05 12.77 2.89
CA ASN A 252 15.14 12.00 2.27
C ASN A 252 15.19 12.14 0.74
N TRP A 253 14.16 12.70 0.12
CA TRP A 253 14.15 13.00 -1.31
C TRP A 253 15.30 13.94 -1.71
N LYS A 254 15.70 14.86 -0.83
CA LYS A 254 16.84 15.77 -1.01
C LYS A 254 18.19 15.05 -1.17
N ASN A 255 18.29 13.81 -0.68
CA ASN A 255 19.53 13.02 -0.74
C ASN A 255 19.50 11.92 -1.81
N ILE A 256 18.31 11.61 -2.37
CA ILE A 256 18.10 10.46 -3.26
C ILE A 256 17.86 10.91 -4.70
N LEU A 257 17.11 11.99 -4.88
CA LEU A 257 16.83 12.57 -6.18
C LEU A 257 17.92 13.57 -6.53
N ASP A 258 18.28 13.63 -7.81
CA ASP A 258 19.12 14.70 -8.32
C ASP A 258 18.26 15.90 -8.80
N PRO A 259 18.86 17.09 -9.01
CA PRO A 259 18.10 18.27 -9.42
C PRO A 259 17.32 18.11 -10.72
N GLN A 260 17.82 17.30 -11.68
CA GLN A 260 17.15 17.09 -12.96
C GLN A 260 15.89 16.22 -12.78
N GLU A 261 15.98 15.19 -11.94
CA GLU A 261 14.83 14.38 -11.55
C GLU A 261 13.75 15.19 -10.82
N VAL A 262 14.16 16.05 -9.89
CA VAL A 262 13.24 16.95 -9.16
C VAL A 262 12.57 17.92 -10.13
N GLU A 263 13.36 18.57 -11.00
CA GLU A 263 12.83 19.52 -11.98
C GLU A 263 11.82 18.86 -12.91
N LEU A 264 12.19 17.72 -13.51
CA LEU A 264 11.33 16.99 -14.41
C LEU A 264 10.03 16.58 -13.72
N TYR A 265 10.11 16.00 -12.52
CA TYR A 265 8.93 15.48 -11.86
C TYR A 265 7.97 16.61 -11.42
N CYS A 266 8.50 17.72 -10.90
CA CYS A 266 7.69 18.89 -10.58
C CYS A 266 7.02 19.49 -11.83
N ARG A 267 7.71 19.56 -12.98
CA ARG A 267 7.11 19.98 -14.27
C ARG A 267 5.98 19.04 -14.70
N VAL A 268 6.17 17.72 -14.57
CA VAL A 268 5.16 16.72 -14.95
C VAL A 268 3.90 16.86 -14.11
N MET A 269 4.03 17.06 -12.80
CA MET A 269 2.89 17.10 -11.88
C MET A 269 2.19 18.46 -11.82
N GLY A 270 2.89 19.55 -12.11
CA GLY A 270 2.38 20.91 -11.97
C GLY A 270 2.34 21.39 -10.51
N ALA A 271 2.47 22.70 -10.31
CA ALA A 271 2.49 23.33 -8.98
C ALA A 271 1.16 23.19 -8.22
N ASP A 272 0.03 23.20 -8.92
CA ASP A 272 -1.30 23.18 -8.29
C ASP A 272 -1.54 21.90 -7.48
N LEU A 273 -0.97 20.77 -7.90
CA LEU A 273 -1.09 19.53 -7.14
C LEU A 273 -0.40 19.65 -5.78
N PHE A 274 0.82 20.18 -5.74
CA PHE A 274 1.56 20.36 -4.49
C PHE A 274 0.81 21.32 -3.56
N HIS A 275 0.26 22.40 -4.09
CA HIS A 275 -0.55 23.34 -3.31
C HIS A 275 -1.81 22.68 -2.73
N ARG A 276 -2.56 21.94 -3.56
CA ARG A 276 -3.78 21.22 -3.11
C ARG A 276 -3.48 20.17 -2.03
N MET A 277 -2.36 19.45 -2.15
CA MET A 277 -1.92 18.45 -1.17
C MET A 277 -1.30 19.06 0.10
N GLY A 278 -1.09 20.37 0.15
CA GLY A 278 -0.47 21.05 1.30
C GLY A 278 1.07 21.03 1.31
N TYR A 279 1.72 20.72 0.19
CA TYR A 279 3.18 20.65 0.03
C TYR A 279 3.80 21.89 -0.64
N SER A 280 3.21 23.07 -0.42
CA SER A 280 3.69 24.35 -0.96
C SER A 280 5.13 24.69 -0.54
N GLU A 281 5.50 24.34 0.68
CA GLU A 281 6.86 24.58 1.19
C GLU A 281 7.89 23.70 0.47
N GLN A 282 7.58 22.41 0.26
CA GLN A 282 8.46 21.48 -0.42
C GLN A 282 8.58 21.81 -1.91
N LEU A 283 7.51 22.33 -2.52
CA LEU A 283 7.59 22.90 -3.88
C LEU A 283 8.54 24.10 -3.91
N ALA A 284 8.42 25.05 -2.98
CA ALA A 284 9.30 26.21 -2.92
C ALA A 284 10.78 25.83 -2.71
N GLU A 285 11.05 24.81 -1.88
CA GLU A 285 12.40 24.25 -1.73
C GLU A 285 12.90 23.63 -3.04
N ALA A 286 12.06 22.91 -3.77
CA ALA A 286 12.41 22.34 -5.08
C ALA A 286 12.70 23.43 -6.12
N GLU A 287 11.93 24.53 -6.13
CA GLU A 287 12.16 25.67 -7.01
C GLU A 287 13.48 26.39 -6.69
N GLN A 288 13.81 26.55 -5.41
CA GLN A 288 15.11 27.09 -4.98
C GLN A 288 16.26 26.18 -5.39
N TRP A 289 16.08 24.86 -5.25
CA TRP A 289 17.12 23.88 -5.55
C TRP A 289 17.39 23.73 -7.05
N THR A 290 16.34 23.75 -7.87
CA THR A 290 16.45 23.60 -9.33
C THR A 290 16.66 24.93 -10.05
N GLY A 291 16.30 26.06 -9.42
CA GLY A 291 16.34 27.38 -10.03
C GLY A 291 15.19 27.63 -11.02
N VAL A 292 14.16 26.79 -11.01
CA VAL A 292 13.02 26.83 -11.94
C VAL A 292 11.72 27.08 -11.16
N ARG A 293 10.86 27.94 -11.68
CA ARG A 293 9.46 28.05 -11.23
C ARG A 293 8.59 27.16 -12.11
N TYR A 294 7.71 26.38 -11.49
CA TYR A 294 6.90 25.40 -12.21
C TYR A 294 5.56 25.98 -12.63
N GLU A 295 5.03 25.51 -13.76
CA GLU A 295 3.68 25.88 -14.20
C GLU A 295 2.62 25.28 -13.28
N ALA A 296 1.45 25.91 -13.21
CA ALA A 296 0.34 25.48 -12.37
C ALA A 296 -0.18 24.08 -12.78
N SER A 297 -0.44 23.91 -14.08
CA SER A 297 -0.98 22.69 -14.67
C SER A 297 0.08 21.60 -14.85
N PRO A 298 -0.32 20.31 -14.83
CA PRO A 298 0.58 19.21 -15.17
C PRO A 298 0.98 19.23 -16.66
N ASP A 299 2.07 18.55 -16.99
CA ASP A 299 2.50 18.33 -18.37
C ASP A 299 1.50 17.41 -19.09
N GLN A 300 0.60 18.03 -19.86
CA GLN A 300 -0.49 17.33 -20.52
C GLN A 300 -0.01 16.27 -21.51
N GLU A 301 1.12 16.48 -22.19
CA GLU A 301 1.66 15.51 -23.15
C GLU A 301 2.08 14.22 -22.44
N VAL A 302 2.75 14.35 -21.29
CA VAL A 302 3.16 13.22 -20.45
C VAL A 302 1.93 12.52 -19.87
N ILE A 303 0.97 13.27 -19.32
CA ILE A 303 -0.25 12.73 -18.73
C ILE A 303 -1.10 11.98 -19.77
N ASP A 304 -1.30 12.54 -20.95
CA ASP A 304 -2.06 11.92 -22.03
C ASP A 304 -1.38 10.65 -22.54
N ARG A 305 -0.05 10.67 -22.67
CA ARG A 305 0.72 9.49 -23.07
C ARG A 305 0.57 8.35 -22.07
N ILE A 306 0.76 8.61 -20.78
CA ILE A 306 0.63 7.58 -19.74
C ILE A 306 -0.82 7.09 -19.66
N THR A 307 -1.79 7.99 -19.81
CA THR A 307 -3.22 7.63 -19.85
C THR A 307 -3.53 6.70 -21.02
N HIS A 308 -3.05 7.03 -22.22
CA HIS A 308 -3.20 6.18 -23.39
C HIS A 308 -2.57 4.79 -23.19
N GLN A 309 -1.34 4.74 -22.65
CA GLN A 309 -0.65 3.48 -22.35
C GLN A 309 -1.44 2.61 -21.37
N LEU A 310 -1.98 3.21 -20.30
CA LEU A 310 -2.77 2.50 -19.29
C LEU A 310 -4.09 1.97 -19.89
N THR A 311 -4.79 2.81 -20.66
CA THR A 311 -6.04 2.44 -21.33
C THR A 311 -5.83 1.30 -22.32
N VAL A 312 -4.77 1.35 -23.14
CA VAL A 312 -4.46 0.27 -24.09
C VAL A 312 -4.14 -1.04 -23.37
N ALA A 313 -3.39 -0.99 -22.27
CA ALA A 313 -2.97 -2.19 -21.55
C ALA A 313 -4.10 -2.85 -20.76
N THR A 314 -5.05 -2.06 -20.25
CA THR A 314 -6.01 -2.54 -19.24
C THR A 314 -7.48 -2.42 -19.63
N GLY A 315 -7.75 -1.67 -20.70
CA GLY A 315 -9.10 -1.29 -21.12
C GLY A 315 -9.82 -0.37 -20.13
N CYS A 316 -9.13 0.19 -19.13
CA CYS A 316 -9.77 1.05 -18.14
C CYS A 316 -10.31 2.33 -18.79
N GLN A 317 -11.52 2.70 -18.40
CA GLN A 317 -12.13 3.97 -18.75
C GLN A 317 -12.57 4.64 -17.47
N TRP A 318 -11.88 5.72 -17.14
CA TRP A 318 -12.12 6.48 -15.94
C TRP A 318 -13.05 7.65 -16.23
N GLN A 319 -13.95 7.95 -15.31
CA GLN A 319 -14.68 9.20 -15.36
C GLN A 319 -13.70 10.35 -15.07
N GLN A 320 -13.69 11.36 -15.95
CA GLN A 320 -12.83 12.52 -15.77
C GLN A 320 -13.26 13.29 -14.52
N GLN A 321 -12.29 13.68 -13.69
CA GLN A 321 -12.52 14.45 -12.47
C GLN A 321 -13.56 13.81 -11.54
N TYR A 322 -13.60 12.48 -11.48
CA TYR A 322 -14.50 11.74 -10.61
C TYR A 322 -14.25 12.10 -9.15
N ARG A 323 -15.33 12.48 -8.45
CA ARG A 323 -15.33 12.84 -7.02
C ARG A 323 -16.08 11.77 -6.24
N LEU A 324 -15.65 11.54 -4.99
CA LEU A 324 -16.36 10.68 -4.06
C LEU A 324 -17.83 11.09 -3.96
N GLN A 325 -18.72 10.16 -4.29
CA GLN A 325 -20.15 10.42 -4.36
C GLN A 325 -20.81 10.26 -2.99
N PRO A 326 -21.81 11.10 -2.64
CA PRO A 326 -22.69 10.85 -1.52
C PRO A 326 -23.41 9.52 -1.70
N ALA A 327 -23.61 8.78 -0.61
CA ALA A 327 -24.25 7.47 -0.67
C ALA A 327 -25.66 7.50 -1.32
N ASP A 328 -26.39 8.61 -1.17
CA ASP A 328 -27.74 8.79 -1.71
C ASP A 328 -27.79 9.04 -3.23
N SER A 329 -26.69 9.47 -3.86
CA SER A 329 -26.66 9.72 -5.31
C SER A 329 -26.49 8.44 -6.13
N VAL A 330 -25.76 7.46 -5.59
CA VAL A 330 -25.52 6.14 -6.22
C VAL A 330 -26.82 5.31 -6.35
N VAL A 331 -27.75 5.53 -5.42
CA VAL A 331 -29.03 4.81 -5.37
C VAL A 331 -30.00 5.32 -6.45
N ARG A 332 -29.83 6.52 -7.00
CA ARG A 332 -30.73 7.07 -8.04
C ARG A 332 -30.51 6.49 -9.44
N ASP A 333 -29.30 6.06 -9.79
CA ASP A 333 -29.05 5.40 -11.09
C ASP A 333 -29.48 3.92 -11.10
N SER A 334 -29.63 3.29 -9.93
CA SER A 334 -30.04 1.89 -9.80
C SER A 334 -31.54 1.69 -9.51
N LEU A 335 -32.26 2.74 -9.07
CA LEU A 335 -33.66 2.65 -8.65
C LEU A 335 -34.72 2.80 -9.77
N ALA A 336 -34.33 2.83 -11.05
CA ALA A 336 -35.32 2.77 -12.13
C ALA A 336 -36.00 1.39 -12.27
N ASN A 337 -35.61 0.38 -11.47
CA ASN A 337 -36.29 -0.91 -11.46
C ASN A 337 -36.41 -1.55 -10.06
N ARG A 338 -37.66 -1.56 -9.59
CA ARG A 338 -38.33 -2.51 -8.67
C ARG A 338 -38.43 -2.16 -7.18
N ASN A 339 -39.70 -2.02 -6.79
CA ASN A 339 -40.24 -2.37 -5.48
C ASN A 339 -40.17 -3.90 -5.28
N ASP A 340 -39.68 -4.35 -4.13
CA ASP A 340 -40.24 -5.47 -3.36
C ASP A 340 -39.69 -5.43 -1.91
N PRO A 341 -40.49 -5.73 -0.88
CA PRO A 341 -40.07 -5.64 0.51
C PRO A 341 -39.42 -6.94 1.00
N VAL A 342 -38.29 -6.83 1.71
CA VAL A 342 -37.68 -7.95 2.44
C VAL A 342 -38.00 -7.78 3.93
N GLY A 343 -38.62 -8.81 4.52
CA GLY A 343 -38.89 -8.89 5.95
C GLY A 343 -37.64 -9.28 6.75
N GLU A 344 -37.49 -8.67 7.92
CA GLU A 344 -36.46 -8.97 8.91
C GLU A 344 -36.83 -10.21 9.73
N GLU A 345 -35.97 -11.24 9.73
CA GLU A 345 -35.93 -12.23 10.81
C GLU A 345 -34.58 -12.18 11.53
N LYS A 346 -34.63 -12.12 12.86
CA LYS A 346 -33.47 -12.13 13.75
C LYS A 346 -32.93 -13.56 13.91
N GLU A 347 -31.75 -13.84 13.37
CA GLU A 347 -31.04 -15.10 13.58
C GLU A 347 -30.36 -15.17 14.95
N LYS A 348 -30.57 -16.29 15.65
CA LYS A 348 -29.81 -16.71 16.83
C LYS A 348 -28.55 -17.43 16.36
N THR A 349 -27.39 -17.05 16.90
CA THR A 349 -26.07 -17.61 16.58
C THR A 349 -26.00 -19.11 16.89
N ASP A 350 -25.75 -19.92 15.87
CA ASP A 350 -25.53 -21.37 15.95
C ASP A 350 -24.11 -21.67 16.49
N PRO A 351 -23.97 -22.44 17.59
CA PRO A 351 -22.68 -22.81 18.17
C PRO A 351 -21.78 -23.63 17.21
N THR A 352 -22.36 -24.28 16.19
CA THR A 352 -21.64 -25.05 15.18
C THR A 352 -20.87 -24.13 14.23
N LEU A 353 -21.47 -22.98 13.87
CA LEU A 353 -20.84 -21.94 13.05
C LEU A 353 -19.64 -21.29 13.78
N ALA A 354 -19.77 -21.05 15.09
CA ALA A 354 -18.67 -20.52 15.91
C ALA A 354 -17.46 -21.48 16.00
N ALA A 355 -17.71 -22.80 16.07
CA ALA A 355 -16.65 -23.81 16.06
C ALA A 355 -15.95 -23.88 14.68
N LEU A 356 -16.71 -23.78 13.59
CA LEU A 356 -16.16 -23.75 12.23
C LEU A 356 -15.32 -22.48 11.96
N ALA A 357 -15.75 -21.33 12.46
CA ALA A 357 -14.98 -20.09 12.39
C ALA A 357 -13.63 -20.20 13.12
N THR A 358 -13.64 -20.77 14.33
CA THR A 358 -12.41 -21.03 15.11
C THR A 358 -11.45 -21.94 14.35
N ILE A 359 -11.96 -22.99 13.70
CA ILE A 359 -11.16 -23.91 12.89
C ILE A 359 -10.54 -23.18 11.68
N ARG A 360 -11.30 -22.32 11.00
CA ARG A 360 -10.78 -21.52 9.87
C ARG A 360 -9.68 -20.56 10.30
N GLN A 361 -9.83 -19.88 11.44
CA GLN A 361 -8.80 -19.01 12.00
C GLN A 361 -7.51 -19.78 12.33
N LEU A 362 -7.63 -20.95 12.96
CA LEU A 362 -6.48 -21.82 13.25
C LEU A 362 -5.81 -22.34 11.97
N GLN A 363 -6.57 -22.66 10.93
CA GLN A 363 -6.03 -23.06 9.64
C GLN A 363 -5.29 -21.91 8.93
N ALA A 364 -5.80 -20.69 9.02
CA ALA A 364 -5.12 -19.52 8.48
C ALA A 364 -3.81 -19.22 9.25
N ALA A 365 -3.84 -19.31 10.58
CA ALA A 365 -2.66 -19.17 11.42
C ALA A 365 -1.61 -20.26 11.14
N LEU A 366 -2.04 -21.50 10.90
CA LEU A 366 -1.14 -22.60 10.54
C LEU A 366 -0.46 -22.37 9.19
N ARG A 367 -1.22 -21.97 8.16
CA ARG A 367 -0.65 -21.63 6.84
C ARG A 367 0.33 -20.46 6.92
N ALA A 368 0.04 -19.46 7.75
CA ALA A 368 0.95 -18.35 8.01
C ALA A 368 2.27 -18.83 8.66
N ALA A 369 2.19 -19.75 9.61
CA ALA A 369 3.36 -20.34 10.28
C ALA A 369 4.19 -21.21 9.32
N ASP A 370 3.56 -21.99 8.45
CA ASP A 370 4.26 -22.80 7.44
C ASP A 370 5.02 -21.91 6.45
N HIS A 371 4.39 -20.83 5.94
CA HIS A 371 5.06 -19.86 5.09
C HIS A 371 6.21 -19.13 5.81
N ARG A 372 6.11 -18.90 7.12
CA ARG A 372 7.21 -18.33 7.93
C ARG A 372 8.40 -19.27 7.98
N LEU A 373 8.17 -20.58 8.14
CA LEU A 373 9.22 -21.59 8.10
C LEU A 373 9.91 -21.61 6.72
N GLU A 374 9.14 -21.66 5.64
CA GLU A 374 9.67 -21.66 4.27
C GLU A 374 10.54 -20.42 3.96
N ARG A 375 10.10 -19.22 4.38
CA ARG A 375 10.90 -17.99 4.25
C ARG A 375 12.16 -18.04 5.11
N GLY A 376 12.06 -18.48 6.36
CA GLY A 376 13.23 -18.64 7.23
C GLY A 376 14.27 -19.59 6.65
N TYR A 377 13.85 -20.69 6.01
CA TYR A 377 14.73 -21.60 5.28
C TYR A 377 15.37 -20.92 4.07
N SER A 378 14.60 -20.19 3.27
CA SER A 378 15.08 -19.49 2.08
C SER A 378 16.08 -18.39 2.41
N GLU A 379 15.82 -17.63 3.47
CA GLU A 379 16.70 -16.57 3.96
C GLU A 379 17.97 -17.13 4.57
N ARG A 380 17.89 -18.24 5.31
CA ARG A 380 19.06 -18.97 5.80
C ARG A 380 19.94 -19.45 4.65
N GLU A 381 19.37 -20.00 3.58
CA GLU A 381 20.14 -20.41 2.40
C GLU A 381 20.77 -19.20 1.69
N ARG A 382 20.05 -18.09 1.54
CA ARG A 382 20.60 -16.85 1.00
C ARG A 382 21.79 -16.33 1.82
N LEU A 383 21.66 -16.32 3.15
CA LEU A 383 22.72 -15.91 4.07
C LEU A 383 23.92 -16.84 4.01
N LYS A 384 23.73 -18.17 3.88
CA LYS A 384 24.82 -19.13 3.64
C LYS A 384 25.57 -18.82 2.34
N VAL A 385 24.84 -18.55 1.25
CA VAL A 385 25.45 -18.20 -0.05
C VAL A 385 26.23 -16.88 0.05
N GLN A 386 25.67 -15.87 0.72
CA GLN A 386 26.36 -14.60 0.95
C GLN A 386 27.61 -14.76 1.81
N LEU A 387 27.54 -15.58 2.87
CA LEU A 387 28.68 -15.87 3.75
C LEU A 387 29.78 -16.62 3.00
N ALA A 388 29.42 -17.61 2.16
CA ALA A 388 30.37 -18.30 1.30
C ALA A 388 31.03 -17.36 0.28
N SER A 389 30.26 -16.44 -0.32
CA SER A 389 30.78 -15.42 -1.23
C SER A 389 31.72 -14.43 -0.52
N ALA A 390 31.34 -13.98 0.68
CA ALA A 390 32.17 -13.09 1.51
C ALA A 390 33.47 -13.78 1.94
N GLN A 391 33.42 -15.05 2.37
CA GLN A 391 34.59 -15.85 2.69
C GLN A 391 35.50 -16.03 1.47
N SER A 392 34.94 -16.30 0.28
CA SER A 392 35.70 -16.39 -0.96
C SER A 392 36.39 -15.08 -1.33
N LYS A 393 35.70 -13.93 -1.17
CA LYS A 393 36.29 -12.60 -1.36
C LYS A 393 37.41 -12.33 -0.35
N ILE A 394 37.21 -12.65 0.92
CA ILE A 394 38.23 -12.52 1.97
C ILE A 394 39.44 -13.41 1.66
N GLN A 395 39.24 -14.64 1.19
CA GLN A 395 40.35 -15.53 0.79
C GLN A 395 41.11 -14.99 -0.42
N ARG A 396 40.41 -14.44 -1.44
CA ARG A 396 41.05 -13.79 -2.59
C ARG A 396 41.86 -12.55 -2.20
N ILE A 397 41.34 -11.74 -1.28
CA ILE A 397 42.08 -10.59 -0.73
C ILE A 397 43.31 -11.07 0.05
N LYS A 398 43.16 -12.11 0.89
CA LYS A 398 44.29 -12.72 1.61
C LYS A 398 45.35 -13.32 0.67
N SER A 399 44.96 -13.85 -0.49
CA SER A 399 45.91 -14.37 -1.49
C SER A 399 46.60 -13.29 -2.31
N TRP A 400 46.12 -12.05 -2.28
CA TRP A 400 46.70 -10.90 -2.98
C TRP A 400 47.60 -10.02 -2.09
N VAL A 401 47.59 -10.23 -0.77
CA VAL A 401 48.46 -9.51 0.17
C VAL A 401 49.75 -10.31 0.38
N PRO A 402 50.92 -9.89 -0.16
CA PRO A 402 52.16 -10.68 -0.11
C PRO A 402 52.86 -10.70 1.27
N PHE A 403 52.19 -10.29 2.35
CA PHE A 403 52.83 -10.08 3.66
C PHE A 403 52.03 -10.60 4.86
N GLY A 404 51.12 -11.56 4.66
CA GLY A 404 50.31 -12.13 5.75
C GLY A 404 51.11 -12.80 6.88
N HIS A 405 52.34 -13.25 6.61
CA HIS A 405 53.21 -13.90 7.62
C HIS A 405 54.25 -12.98 8.27
N GLN A 406 54.43 -11.72 7.83
CA GLN A 406 55.44 -10.81 8.41
C GLN A 406 54.86 -9.80 9.41
N ILE A 407 53.55 -9.54 9.38
CA ILE A 407 52.93 -8.53 10.26
C ILE A 407 52.76 -9.08 11.70
N SER A 408 52.58 -10.39 11.89
CA SER A 408 52.56 -11.01 13.22
C SER A 408 53.94 -10.99 13.92
N ALA A 409 55.03 -11.02 13.15
CA ALA A 409 56.41 -10.88 13.66
C ALA A 409 56.76 -9.42 14.02
N TRP A 410 56.17 -8.43 13.33
CA TRP A 410 56.38 -7.01 13.63
C TRP A 410 55.59 -6.53 14.86
N ALA A 411 54.44 -7.14 15.15
CA ALA A 411 53.64 -6.83 16.33
C ALA A 411 54.23 -7.43 17.64
N SER A 412 54.97 -8.54 17.57
CA SER A 412 55.65 -9.12 18.72
C SER A 412 56.97 -8.42 19.07
N GLN A 413 57.69 -7.85 18.10
CA GLN A 413 58.92 -7.07 18.35
C GLN A 413 58.67 -5.66 18.92
N ARG A 414 57.50 -5.04 18.70
CA ARG A 414 57.19 -3.71 19.28
C ARG A 414 56.68 -3.72 20.72
N LYS A 415 56.24 -4.87 21.25
CA LYS A 415 55.88 -5.01 22.67
C LYS A 415 57.09 -5.25 23.60
N ILE A 416 58.27 -5.52 23.05
CA ILE A 416 59.50 -5.77 23.84
C ILE A 416 60.32 -4.47 24.07
N LEU A 417 60.01 -3.35 23.40
CA LEU A 417 60.80 -2.10 23.49
C LEU A 417 60.13 -0.94 24.25
N ARG A 418 58.99 -1.17 24.92
CA ARG A 418 58.42 -0.22 25.90
C ARG A 418 58.00 -0.95 27.17
N GLY A 419 59.01 -1.33 27.96
CA GLY A 419 58.82 -1.96 29.26
C GLY A 419 60.15 -2.15 29.96
N GLY A 420 60.78 -1.05 30.39
CA GLY A 420 61.91 -1.11 31.32
C GLY A 420 62.88 0.07 31.26
N LYS A 421 62.63 1.13 32.06
CA LYS A 421 63.49 1.53 33.19
C LYS A 421 62.98 2.81 33.86
N SER A 422 62.90 2.71 35.19
CA SER A 422 62.55 3.66 36.26
C SER A 422 61.11 4.17 36.33
#